data_AF-A0A6M3M2F9-F1
#
_entry.id   AF-A0A6M3M2F9-F1
#
_cell.length_a   1.000
_cell.length_b   1.000
_cell.length_c   1.000
_cell.angle_alpha   90.00
_cell.angle_beta   90.00
_cell.angle_gamma   90.00
#
_symmetry.space_group_name_H-M   'P 1'
#
loop_
_entity.id
_entity.type
_entity.pdbx_description
1 polymer ?
#
loop_
_entity_poly.entity_id
_entity_poly.type
_entity_poly.pdbx_seq_one_letter_code
_entity_poly.pdbx_strand_id
1 'polypeptide(L)' 'MPLLNLTKKVADSFGLGHQINLGVLRYYIKTTSEDKLVEEVKDIKVDKYLRILWEAGLSTELQKVVLKQLEKIS' A
#
# COMPACT_ATOMS: atom_id res chain seq x y z
N MET A 1 -7.60 5.43 7.86
CA MET A 1 -6.16 5.21 7.64
C MET A 1 -5.77 5.71 6.25
N PRO A 2 -4.76 6.59 6.14
CA PRO A 2 -4.34 7.16 4.86
C PRO A 2 -3.90 6.11 3.83
N LEU A 3 -3.14 5.08 4.21
CA LEU A 3 -2.60 4.07 3.29
C LEU A 3 -3.70 3.25 2.61
N LEU A 4 -4.70 2.81 3.38
CA LEU A 4 -5.86 2.09 2.82
C LEU A 4 -6.63 2.95 1.82
N ASN A 5 -6.83 4.24 2.12
CA ASN A 5 -7.55 5.14 1.23
C ASN A 5 -6.75 5.42 -0.05
N LEU A 6 -5.43 5.54 0.05
CA LEU A 6 -4.56 5.74 -1.11
C LEU A 6 -4.48 4.49 -2.00
N THR A 7 -4.33 3.30 -1.41
CA THR A 7 -4.35 2.03 -2.16
C THR A 7 -5.68 1.81 -2.86
N LYS A 8 -6.82 2.13 -2.21
CA LYS A 8 -8.15 2.16 -2.85
C LYS A 8 -8.21 3.11 -4.05
N LYS A 9 -7.73 4.35 -3.89
CA LYS A 9 -7.70 5.32 -5.00
C LYS A 9 -6.90 4.81 -6.20
N VAL A 10 -5.75 4.18 -5.95
CA VAL A 10 -4.95 3.56 -7.02
C VAL A 10 -5.72 2.40 -7.68
N ALA A 11 -6.32 1.51 -6.86
CA ALA A 11 -7.10 0.35 -7.29
C ALA A 11 -8.28 0.69 -8.20
N ASP A 12 -8.88 1.85 -7.98
CA ASP A 12 -10.10 2.30 -8.65
C ASP A 12 -9.82 3.30 -9.77
N SER A 13 -8.54 3.48 -10.13
CA SER A 13 -8.09 4.41 -11.16
C SER A 13 -7.34 3.71 -12.28
N PHE A 14 -7.33 4.33 -13.47
CA PHE A 14 -6.72 3.80 -14.69
C PHE A 14 -5.94 4.89 -15.44
N GLY A 15 -5.04 4.47 -16.33
CA GLY A 15 -4.28 5.37 -17.21
C GLY A 15 -3.52 6.45 -16.43
N LEU A 16 -3.70 7.72 -16.85
CA LEU A 16 -3.03 8.86 -16.20
C LEU A 16 -3.44 9.03 -14.74
N GLY A 17 -4.72 8.81 -14.41
CA GLY A 17 -5.22 8.92 -13.03
C GLY A 17 -4.56 7.91 -12.09
N HIS A 18 -4.31 6.69 -12.60
CA HIS A 18 -3.56 5.68 -11.86
C HIS A 18 -2.13 6.13 -11.56
N GLN A 19 -1.41 6.66 -12.54
CA GLN A 19 -0.04 7.15 -12.34
C GLN A 19 0.03 8.28 -11.32
N ILE A 20 -0.94 9.20 -11.33
CA ILE A 20 -1.03 10.30 -10.34
C ILE A 20 -1.26 9.74 -8.93
N ASN A 21 -2.26 8.86 -8.77
CA ASN A 21 -2.56 8.25 -7.47
C ASN A 21 -1.39 7.42 -6.94
N LEU A 22 -0.70 6.69 -7.84
CA LEU A 22 0.47 5.90 -7.49
C LEU A 22 1.64 6.80 -7.04
N GLY A 23 1.82 7.96 -7.68
CA GLY A 23 2.78 8.98 -7.24
C GLY A 23 2.50 9.50 -5.83
N VAL A 24 1.24 9.77 -5.50
CA VAL A 24 0.83 10.18 -4.15
C VAL A 24 1.09 9.06 -3.13
N LEU A 25 0.75 7.81 -3.47
CA LEU A 25 1.02 6.65 -2.62
C LEU A 25 2.52 6.47 -2.36
N ARG A 26 3.36 6.55 -3.40
CA ARG A 26 4.83 6.52 -3.30
C ARG A 26 5.37 7.60 -2.38
N TYR A 27 4.88 8.82 -2.54
CA TYR A 27 5.28 9.94 -1.69
C TYR A 27 4.90 9.70 -0.23
N TYR A 28 3.70 9.20 0.04
CA TYR A 28 3.26 8.87 1.39
C TYR A 28 4.14 7.80 2.04
N ILE A 29 4.40 6.69 1.34
CA ILE A 29 5.27 5.61 1.83
C ILE A 29 6.68 6.15 2.12
N LYS A 30 7.22 7.01 1.25
CA LYS A 30 8.57 7.57 1.44
C LYS A 30 8.69 8.53 2.63
N THR A 31 7.62 9.24 2.97
CA THR A 31 7.64 10.32 3.97
C THR A 31 7.05 9.92 5.32
N THR A 32 6.41 8.76 5.39
CA THR A 32 5.81 8.23 6.62
C THR A 32 6.79 7.30 7.32
N SER A 33 6.79 7.31 8.65
CA SER A 33 7.62 6.39 9.43
C SER A 33 7.24 4.94 9.18
N GLU A 34 8.23 4.06 9.21
CA GLU A 34 8.05 2.63 8.94
C GLU A 34 7.10 1.97 9.95
N ASP A 35 7.23 2.28 11.24
CA ASP A 35 6.32 1.78 12.29
C ASP A 35 4.85 2.09 11.99
N LYS A 36 4.57 3.31 11.52
CA LYS A 36 3.21 3.72 11.17
C LYS A 36 2.71 2.98 9.94
N LEU A 37 3.55 2.79 8.92
CA LEU A 37 3.20 2.02 7.73
C LEU A 37 2.93 0.55 8.09
N VAL A 38 3.70 -0.04 9.01
CA VAL A 38 3.49 -1.41 9.50
C VAL A 38 2.12 -1.56 10.16
N GLU A 39 1.73 -0.62 11.03
CA GLU A 39 0.38 -0.63 11.62
C GLU A 39 -0.70 -0.49 10.56
N GLU A 40 -0.56 0.48 9.64
CA GLU A 40 -1.56 0.70 8.59
C GLU A 40 -1.70 -0.49 7.61
N VAL A 41 -0.63 -1.24 7.34
CA VAL A 41 -0.69 -2.47 6.51
C VAL A 41 -1.50 -3.57 7.21
N LYS A 42 -1.38 -3.73 8.53
CA LYS A 42 -2.12 -4.76 9.29
C LYS A 42 -3.64 -4.55 9.21
N ASP A 43 -4.07 -3.32 8.98
CA ASP A 43 -5.48 -2.95 8.85
C ASP A 43 -6.05 -3.17 7.44
N ILE A 44 -5.21 -3.41 6.44
CA ILE A 44 -5.67 -3.74 5.09
C ILE A 44 -6.10 -5.22 5.06
N LYS A 45 -7.39 -5.46 4.78
CA LYS A 45 -8.03 -6.79 4.77
C LYS A 45 -8.41 -7.30 3.38
N VAL A 46 -7.94 -6.65 2.31
CA VAL A 46 -8.31 -6.97 0.93
C VAL A 46 -7.05 -7.19 0.11
N ASP A 47 -6.90 -8.37 -0.49
CA ASP A 47 -5.73 -8.78 -1.30
C ASP A 47 -5.38 -7.74 -2.37
N LYS A 48 -6.38 -7.29 -3.14
CA LYS A 48 -6.20 -6.27 -4.20
C LYS A 48 -5.45 -5.02 -3.70
N TYR A 49 -5.72 -4.56 -2.48
CA TYR A 49 -5.10 -3.33 -1.95
C TYR A 49 -3.69 -3.58 -1.43
N LEU A 50 -3.41 -4.77 -0.90
CA LEU A 50 -2.05 -5.18 -0.54
C LEU A 50 -1.18 -5.33 -1.78
N ARG A 51 -1.74 -5.83 -2.89
CA ARG A 51 -1.00 -5.98 -4.15
C ARG A 51 -0.49 -4.66 -4.72
N ILE A 52 -1.27 -3.59 -4.58
CA ILE A 52 -0.88 -2.25 -5.06
C ILE A 52 0.35 -1.71 -4.34
N LEU A 53 0.59 -2.12 -3.10
CA LEU A 53 1.77 -1.67 -2.36
C LEU A 53 3.07 -2.10 -3.06
N TRP A 54 3.07 -3.22 -3.81
CA TRP A 54 4.23 -3.64 -4.60
C TRP A 54 4.57 -2.66 -5.73
N GLU A 55 3.57 -2.02 -6.33
CA GLU A 55 3.76 -1.01 -7.39
C GLU A 55 4.33 0.31 -6.84
N ALA A 56 4.11 0.56 -5.55
CA ALA A 56 4.50 1.78 -4.87
C ALA A 56 5.94 1.75 -4.32
N GLY A 57 6.61 0.60 -4.36
CA GLY A 57 7.99 0.46 -3.88
C GLY A 57 8.07 0.44 -2.36
N LEU A 58 8.19 -0.76 -1.80
CA LEU A 58 8.30 -1.00 -0.36
C LEU A 58 9.74 -1.27 0.05
N SER A 59 10.09 -0.87 1.28
CA SER A 59 11.29 -1.35 1.96
C SER A 59 11.21 -2.87 2.16
N THR A 60 12.37 -3.52 2.35
CA THR A 60 12.44 -4.96 2.61
C THR A 60 11.60 -5.39 3.82
N GLU A 61 11.56 -4.57 4.88
CA GLU A 61 10.76 -4.89 6.07
C GLU A 61 9.25 -4.75 5.81
N LEU A 62 8.83 -3.70 5.09
CA LEU A 62 7.42 -3.57 4.70
C LEU A 62 6.96 -4.69 3.74
N GLN A 63 7.83 -5.15 2.85
CA GLN A 63 7.52 -6.31 1.99
C GLN A 63 7.22 -7.56 2.82
N LYS A 64 8.03 -7.84 3.86
CA LYS A 64 7.77 -8.97 4.78
C LYS A 64 6.44 -8.82 5.50
N VAL A 65 6.09 -7.61 5.93
CA VAL A 65 4.82 -7.34 6.62
C VAL A 65 3.63 -7.52 5.68
N VAL A 66 3.72 -7.01 4.44
CA VAL A 66 2.69 -7.20 3.41
C VAL A 66 2.51 -8.69 3.08
N LEU A 67 3.59 -9.45 2.91
CA LEU A 67 3.52 -10.90 2.68
C LEU A 67 2.82 -11.64 3.82
N LYS A 68 3.23 -11.38 5.07
CA LYS A 68 2.58 -11.97 6.25
C LYS A 68 1.09 -11.61 6.34
N GLN A 69 0.71 -10.43 5.88
CA GLN A 69 -0.67 -10.01 5.87
C GLN A 69 -1.46 -10.71 4.75
N LEU A 70 -0.88 -10.85 3.56
CA LEU A 70 -1.47 -11.60 2.44
C LEU A 70 -1.74 -13.06 2.82
N GLU A 71 -0.79 -13.70 3.51
CA GLU A 71 -0.93 -15.07 4.03
C GLU A 71 -2.09 -15.24 5.03
N LYS A 72 -2.48 -14.17 5.74
CA LYS A 72 -3.60 -14.20 6.69
C LYS A 72 -4.97 -14.04 6.05
N ILE A 73 -5.02 -13.47 4.84
CA ILE A 73 -6.27 -13.11 4.16
C ILE A 73 -6.57 -14.07 2.99
N SER A 74 -5.53 -14.74 2.47
CA SER A 74 -5.66 -15.82 1.48
C SER A 74 -6.15 -17.10 2.13
#